data_AF-A0A956KY08-F1
#
_entry.id   AF-A0A956KY08-F1
#
_cell.length_a   1.000
_cell.length_b   1.000
_cell.length_c   1.000
_cell.angle_alpha   90.00
_cell.angle_beta   90.00
_cell.angle_gamma   90.00
#
_symmetry.space_group_name_H-M   'P 1'
#
loop_
_entity.id
_entity.type
_entity.pdbx_description
1 polymer ?
#
loop_
_entity_poly.entity_id
_entity_poly.type
_entity_poly.pdbx_seq_one_letter_code
_entity_poly.pdbx_strand_id
1 'polypeptide(L)'
;MALLDDVVDAVLASRRYRSVHPATVRRLAAPHAVEAGRAAEAIKRTKRALHQIFGAYLPRPPRYERWLGALQAADDEDARRQVLRGAMAQHASTRERLEHLEAFHAVLTEHLGAPPRSVLDVACGLQPLASPWWLEPGVQYHAWDIDLALVEFLGACLAALGLGSHAAAVDLLDVPAWPTADVALVLKTLPCLEQQRAGAGEALLAAIPAPRLVVSFPTRSLGGRSKGMRESYARGFEALLSRRGWAARSFEAGPELVYVVDRPLASGVPSEA
;
A
#
# COMPACT_ATOMS: atom_id res chain seq x y z
N MET A 1 24.54 8.70 -17.82
CA MET A 1 24.09 7.28 -17.77
C MET A 1 24.92 6.51 -16.75
N ALA A 2 26.25 6.39 -16.89
CA ALA A 2 27.12 5.70 -15.92
C ALA A 2 26.89 6.08 -14.45
N LEU A 3 26.84 7.38 -14.11
CA LEU A 3 26.62 7.83 -12.73
C LEU A 3 25.28 7.37 -12.13
N LEU A 4 24.22 7.31 -12.92
CA LEU A 4 22.91 6.87 -12.44
C LEU A 4 22.93 5.37 -12.12
N ASP A 5 23.53 4.59 -13.01
CA ASP A 5 23.63 3.13 -12.83
C ASP A 5 24.50 2.82 -11.59
N ASP A 6 25.64 3.50 -11.40
CA ASP A 6 26.49 3.38 -10.20
C ASP A 6 25.72 3.68 -8.89
N VAL A 7 24.87 4.72 -8.90
CA VAL A 7 24.05 5.09 -7.74
C VAL A 7 23.00 4.02 -7.45
N VAL A 8 22.34 3.50 -8.48
CA VAL A 8 21.34 2.43 -8.34
C VAL A 8 21.98 1.18 -7.75
N ASP A 9 23.10 0.74 -8.31
CA ASP A 9 23.84 -0.44 -7.86
C ASP A 9 24.31 -0.28 -6.41
N ALA A 10 24.86 0.88 -6.03
CA ALA A 10 25.31 1.13 -4.67
C ALA A 10 24.14 1.22 -3.64
N VAL A 11 22.94 1.60 -4.08
CA VAL A 11 21.73 1.58 -3.23
C VAL A 11 21.22 0.15 -3.07
N LEU A 12 21.13 -0.62 -4.15
CA LEU A 12 20.68 -2.02 -4.13
C LEU A 12 21.70 -2.95 -3.45
N ALA A 13 22.98 -2.64 -3.46
CA ALA A 13 23.98 -3.37 -2.67
C ALA A 13 23.80 -3.16 -1.14
N SER A 14 23.02 -2.16 -0.71
CA SER A 14 22.84 -1.87 0.71
C SER A 14 21.82 -2.79 1.35
N ARG A 15 22.17 -3.30 2.55
CA ARG A 15 21.35 -4.28 3.29
C ARG A 15 19.87 -3.92 3.40
N ARG A 16 19.54 -2.63 3.56
CA ARG A 16 18.17 -2.15 3.80
C ARG A 16 17.31 -2.02 2.54
N TYR A 17 17.92 -1.77 1.38
CA TYR A 17 17.19 -1.45 0.15
C TYR A 17 17.44 -2.45 -0.99
N ARG A 18 18.19 -3.54 -0.71
CA ARG A 18 18.55 -4.56 -1.70
C ARG A 18 17.37 -5.22 -2.41
N SER A 19 16.22 -5.27 -1.75
CA SER A 19 14.99 -5.87 -2.25
C SER A 19 14.01 -4.82 -2.78
N VAL A 20 14.36 -3.53 -2.79
CA VAL A 20 13.47 -2.51 -3.39
C VAL A 20 13.49 -2.66 -4.90
N HIS A 21 12.32 -2.52 -5.51
CA HIS A 21 12.11 -2.59 -6.95
C HIS A 21 13.08 -1.67 -7.70
N PRO A 22 13.91 -2.20 -8.63
CA PRO A 22 14.98 -1.42 -9.26
C PRO A 22 14.50 -0.16 -9.99
N ALA A 23 13.32 -0.20 -10.62
CA ALA A 23 12.76 0.97 -11.30
C ALA A 23 12.44 2.11 -10.30
N THR A 24 11.98 1.77 -9.09
CA THR A 24 11.74 2.73 -8.00
C THR A 24 13.04 3.40 -7.57
N VAL A 25 14.10 2.60 -7.39
CA VAL A 25 15.43 3.12 -7.04
C VAL A 25 15.95 4.03 -8.16
N ARG A 26 15.84 3.61 -9.41
CA ARG A 26 16.27 4.38 -10.59
C ARG A 26 15.54 5.71 -10.70
N ARG A 27 14.21 5.71 -10.54
CA ARG A 27 13.38 6.92 -10.58
C ARG A 27 13.77 7.92 -9.48
N LEU A 28 13.99 7.45 -8.26
CA LEU A 28 14.40 8.30 -7.15
C LEU A 28 15.85 8.80 -7.30
N ALA A 29 16.74 7.99 -7.87
CA ALA A 29 18.13 8.35 -8.10
C ALA A 29 18.31 9.36 -9.25
N ALA A 30 17.47 9.30 -10.28
CA ALA A 30 17.58 10.11 -11.49
C ALA A 30 17.75 11.63 -11.23
N PRO A 31 16.84 12.32 -10.50
CA PRO A 31 17.02 13.75 -10.25
C PRO A 31 18.30 14.05 -9.46
N HIS A 32 18.65 13.18 -8.51
CA HIS A 32 19.85 13.35 -7.69
C HIS A 32 21.15 13.10 -8.46
N ALA A 33 21.15 12.23 -9.46
CA ALA A 33 22.30 11.98 -10.31
C ALA A 33 22.54 13.14 -11.29
N VAL A 34 21.49 13.87 -11.69
CA VAL A 34 21.60 15.09 -12.51
C VAL A 34 22.10 16.27 -11.68
N GLU A 35 21.54 16.45 -10.48
CA GLU A 35 21.87 17.58 -9.60
C GLU A 35 23.21 17.43 -8.88
N ALA A 36 23.60 16.20 -8.52
CA ALA A 36 24.81 15.97 -7.75
C ALA A 36 26.03 15.81 -8.67
N GLY A 37 27.03 16.67 -8.48
CA GLY A 37 28.34 16.49 -9.12
C GLY A 37 29.15 15.29 -8.60
N ARG A 38 28.60 14.46 -7.69
CA ARG A 38 29.30 13.32 -7.05
C ARG A 38 28.36 12.18 -6.63
N ALA A 39 28.75 10.94 -6.96
CA ALA A 39 27.98 9.71 -6.71
C ALA A 39 27.57 9.53 -5.23
N ALA A 40 28.49 9.78 -4.30
CA ALA A 40 28.24 9.62 -2.87
C ALA A 40 27.07 10.50 -2.36
N GLU A 41 26.89 11.70 -2.93
CA GLU A 41 25.78 12.56 -2.56
C GLU A 41 24.45 12.05 -3.14
N ALA A 42 24.44 11.66 -4.41
CA ALA A 42 23.26 11.07 -5.04
C ALA A 42 22.79 9.81 -4.30
N ILE A 43 23.71 8.93 -3.88
CA ILE A 43 23.41 7.75 -3.05
C ILE A 43 22.75 8.17 -1.73
N LYS A 44 23.30 9.17 -1.04
CA LYS A 44 22.76 9.65 0.24
C LYS A 44 21.35 10.23 0.10
N ARG A 45 21.12 11.05 -0.94
CA ARG A 45 19.80 11.64 -1.23
C ARG A 45 18.78 10.55 -1.58
N THR A 46 19.15 9.60 -2.44
CA THR A 46 18.31 8.46 -2.81
C THR A 46 17.93 7.61 -1.61
N LYS A 47 18.88 7.24 -0.74
CA LYS A 47 18.59 6.49 0.49
C LYS A 47 17.68 7.25 1.45
N ARG A 48 17.79 8.58 1.51
CA ARG A 48 16.89 9.43 2.31
C ARG A 48 15.46 9.39 1.75
N ALA A 49 15.30 9.53 0.43
CA ALA A 49 13.98 9.42 -0.21
C ALA A 49 13.35 8.03 0.04
N LEU A 50 14.13 6.95 -0.16
CA LEU A 50 13.70 5.58 0.16
C LEU A 50 13.35 5.38 1.64
N HIS A 51 14.07 6.03 2.55
CA HIS A 51 13.70 5.99 3.97
C HIS A 51 12.34 6.63 4.23
N GLN A 52 12.02 7.75 3.58
CA GLN A 52 10.75 8.45 3.77
C GLN A 52 9.55 7.63 3.26
N ILE A 53 9.70 6.98 2.10
CA ILE A 53 8.58 6.30 1.44
C ILE A 53 8.42 4.83 1.86
N PHE A 54 9.48 4.20 2.38
CA PHE A 54 9.50 2.77 2.70
C PHE A 54 10.20 2.48 4.02
N GLY A 55 11.47 2.88 4.15
CA GLY A 55 12.30 2.45 5.26
C GLY A 55 11.74 2.83 6.65
N ALA A 56 11.08 3.97 6.79
CA ALA A 56 10.48 4.42 8.04
C ALA A 56 9.40 3.47 8.57
N TYR A 57 8.73 2.73 7.69
CA TYR A 57 7.67 1.79 8.05
C TYR A 57 8.20 0.44 8.53
N LEU A 58 9.44 0.08 8.18
CA LEU A 58 10.15 -1.13 8.64
C LEU A 58 11.35 -0.75 9.52
N PRO A 59 11.14 -0.47 10.83
CA PRO A 59 12.20 -0.03 11.73
C PRO A 59 13.22 -1.13 12.04
N ARG A 60 12.81 -2.40 11.90
CA ARG A 60 13.65 -3.58 12.12
C ARG A 60 13.65 -4.44 10.86
N PRO A 61 14.73 -5.20 10.60
CA PRO A 61 14.74 -6.16 9.50
C PRO A 61 13.58 -7.16 9.66
N PRO A 62 12.76 -7.35 8.62
CA PRO A 62 11.66 -8.30 8.67
C PRO A 62 12.18 -9.73 8.76
N ARG A 63 11.39 -10.62 9.38
CA ARG A 63 11.71 -12.04 9.55
C ARG A 63 10.71 -12.89 8.76
N TYR A 64 10.59 -12.60 7.47
CA TYR A 64 9.56 -13.16 6.59
C TYR A 64 9.49 -14.70 6.62
N GLU A 65 10.62 -15.39 6.45
CA GLU A 65 10.68 -16.85 6.51
C GLU A 65 10.15 -17.41 7.84
N ARG A 66 10.51 -16.77 8.96
CA ARG A 66 10.03 -17.18 10.29
C ARG A 66 8.53 -16.98 10.44
N TRP A 67 7.99 -15.85 9.97
CA TRP A 67 6.56 -15.55 10.07
C TRP A 67 5.75 -16.48 9.17
N LEU A 68 6.23 -16.76 7.97
CA LEU A 68 5.59 -17.69 7.03
C LEU A 68 5.60 -19.12 7.60
N GLY A 69 6.74 -19.61 8.09
CA GLY A 69 6.83 -20.93 8.71
C GLY A 69 5.90 -21.07 9.92
N ALA A 70 5.81 -20.03 10.76
CA ALA A 70 4.87 -20.02 11.88
C ALA A 70 3.40 -20.01 11.44
N LEU A 71 3.07 -19.31 10.34
CA LEU A 71 1.72 -19.29 9.77
C LEU A 71 1.33 -20.68 9.24
N GLN A 72 2.25 -21.34 8.53
CA GLN A 72 2.02 -22.66 7.95
C GLN A 72 1.93 -23.77 9.01
N ALA A 73 2.63 -23.61 10.13
CA ALA A 73 2.61 -24.54 11.26
C ALA A 73 1.46 -24.29 12.25
N ALA A 74 0.64 -23.26 12.06
CA ALA A 74 -0.45 -22.95 12.97
C ALA A 74 -1.65 -23.90 12.75
N ASP A 75 -1.99 -24.64 13.80
CA ASP A 75 -2.95 -25.75 13.77
C ASP A 75 -4.43 -25.30 13.72
N ASP A 76 -4.71 -24.06 14.15
CA ASP A 76 -6.05 -23.49 14.18
C ASP A 76 -6.09 -22.01 13.76
N GLU A 77 -7.30 -21.46 13.63
CA GLU A 77 -7.53 -20.08 13.18
C GLU A 77 -7.00 -19.03 14.17
N ASP A 78 -7.07 -19.30 15.48
CA ASP A 78 -6.61 -18.36 16.50
C ASP A 78 -5.08 -18.25 16.51
N ALA A 79 -4.38 -19.39 16.42
CA ALA A 79 -2.93 -19.44 16.26
C ALA A 79 -2.49 -18.71 14.97
N ARG A 80 -3.20 -18.92 13.85
CA ARG A 80 -2.93 -18.18 12.60
C ARG A 80 -3.11 -16.68 12.80
N ARG A 81 -4.23 -16.24 13.37
CA ARG A 81 -4.49 -14.81 13.65
C ARG A 81 -3.44 -14.21 14.58
N GLN A 82 -2.94 -14.96 15.56
CA GLN A 82 -1.86 -14.51 16.44
C GLN A 82 -0.55 -14.27 15.68
N VAL A 83 -0.16 -15.18 14.78
CA VAL A 83 1.02 -15.02 13.93
C VAL A 83 0.88 -13.80 13.02
N LEU A 84 -0.27 -13.64 12.37
CA LEU A 84 -0.56 -12.52 11.46
C LEU A 84 -0.49 -11.17 12.19
N ARG A 85 -1.14 -11.04 13.35
CA ARG A 85 -1.04 -9.83 14.20
C ARG A 85 0.40 -9.54 14.59
N GLY A 86 1.15 -10.57 14.99
CA GLY A 86 2.55 -10.45 15.37
C GLY A 86 3.44 -9.91 14.24
N ALA A 87 3.21 -10.38 13.00
CA ALA A 87 3.89 -9.87 11.81
C ALA A 87 3.46 -8.43 11.47
N MET A 88 2.16 -8.16 11.44
CA MET A 88 1.61 -6.82 11.18
C MET A 88 2.13 -5.76 12.16
N ALA A 89 2.40 -6.12 13.42
CA ALA A 89 2.97 -5.22 14.43
C ALA A 89 4.39 -4.71 14.07
N GLN A 90 5.11 -5.42 13.19
CA GLN A 90 6.47 -5.06 12.80
C GLN A 90 6.52 -3.96 11.73
N HIS A 91 5.38 -3.65 11.10
CA HIS A 91 5.26 -2.58 10.11
C HIS A 91 4.45 -1.41 10.69
N ALA A 92 4.96 -0.18 10.58
CA ALA A 92 4.40 0.97 11.32
C ALA A 92 2.94 1.26 10.95
N SER A 93 2.60 1.24 9.65
CA SER A 93 1.24 1.55 9.16
C SER A 93 0.19 0.57 9.68
N THR A 94 0.53 -0.73 9.70
CA THR A 94 -0.37 -1.80 10.14
C THR A 94 -0.39 -1.92 11.65
N ARG A 95 0.74 -1.67 12.34
CA ARG A 95 0.79 -1.63 13.80
C ARG A 95 -0.18 -0.62 14.38
N GLU A 96 -0.28 0.57 13.77
CA GLU A 96 -1.25 1.60 14.17
C GLU A 96 -2.71 1.15 14.05
N ARG A 97 -3.00 0.18 13.17
CA ARG A 97 -4.36 -0.34 12.93
C ARG A 97 -4.72 -1.48 13.87
N LEU A 98 -3.75 -2.16 14.48
CA LEU A 98 -3.98 -3.42 15.20
C LEU A 98 -5.00 -3.31 16.35
N GLU A 99 -4.99 -2.21 17.10
CA GLU A 99 -5.95 -1.98 18.20
C GLU A 99 -7.39 -1.82 17.72
N HIS A 100 -7.58 -1.54 16.44
CA HIS A 100 -8.88 -1.28 15.82
C HIS A 100 -9.17 -2.21 14.63
N LEU A 101 -8.41 -3.31 14.49
CA LEU A 101 -8.42 -4.13 13.28
C LEU A 101 -9.81 -4.71 12.99
N GLU A 102 -10.43 -5.33 14.00
CA GLU A 102 -11.79 -5.88 13.89
C GLU A 102 -12.83 -4.79 13.58
N ALA A 103 -12.80 -3.67 14.32
CA ALA A 103 -13.76 -2.59 14.12
C ALA A 103 -13.60 -1.95 12.73
N PHE A 104 -12.36 -1.75 12.27
CA PHE A 104 -12.05 -1.26 10.93
C PHE A 104 -12.68 -2.15 9.86
N HIS A 105 -12.46 -3.45 9.96
CA HIS A 105 -12.93 -4.40 8.96
C HIS A 105 -14.44 -4.63 9.02
N ALA A 106 -15.05 -4.62 10.21
CA ALA A 106 -16.51 -4.68 10.36
C ALA A 106 -17.20 -3.51 9.63
N VAL A 107 -16.82 -2.27 9.95
CA VAL A 107 -17.40 -1.07 9.30
C VAL A 107 -17.09 -1.03 7.80
N LEU A 108 -15.88 -1.45 7.40
CA LEU A 108 -15.52 -1.56 5.99
C LEU A 108 -16.48 -2.51 5.25
N THR A 109 -16.69 -3.72 5.77
CA THR A 109 -17.57 -4.70 5.12
C THR A 109 -19.03 -4.24 5.08
N GLU A 110 -19.51 -3.56 6.12
CA GLU A 110 -20.83 -2.94 6.13
C GLU A 110 -20.99 -1.91 5.01
N HIS A 111 -20.01 -1.02 4.83
CA HIS A 111 -20.03 -0.03 3.75
C HIS A 111 -19.86 -0.68 2.37
N LEU A 112 -19.09 -1.76 2.26
CA LEU A 112 -19.01 -2.52 1.01
C LEU A 112 -20.34 -3.22 0.69
N GLY A 113 -21.14 -3.62 1.69
CA GLY A 113 -22.47 -4.21 1.52
C GLY A 113 -22.50 -5.62 0.91
N ALA A 114 -21.43 -6.06 0.25
CA ALA A 114 -21.23 -7.43 -0.23
C ALA A 114 -19.73 -7.78 -0.27
N PRO A 115 -19.35 -9.04 0.01
CA PRO A 115 -17.96 -9.48 -0.09
C PRO A 115 -17.41 -9.28 -1.52
N PRO A 116 -16.21 -8.71 -1.68
CA PRO A 116 -15.59 -8.60 -3.00
C PRO A 116 -15.08 -9.98 -3.46
N ARG A 117 -15.09 -10.22 -4.77
CA ARG A 117 -14.44 -11.41 -5.37
C ARG A 117 -12.99 -11.13 -5.74
N SER A 118 -12.63 -9.86 -5.88
CA SER A 118 -11.27 -9.41 -6.18
C SER A 118 -10.91 -8.11 -5.46
N VAL A 119 -9.69 -8.04 -4.94
CA VAL A 119 -9.13 -6.92 -4.21
C VAL A 119 -7.79 -6.52 -4.81
N LEU A 120 -7.59 -5.23 -5.06
CA LEU A 120 -6.30 -4.65 -5.39
C LEU A 120 -5.81 -3.79 -4.23
N ASP A 121 -4.73 -4.18 -3.54
CA ASP A 121 -4.14 -3.40 -2.45
C ASP A 121 -2.80 -2.79 -2.90
N VAL A 122 -2.75 -1.45 -3.01
CA VAL A 122 -1.58 -0.73 -3.53
C VAL A 122 -0.80 -0.03 -2.42
N ALA A 123 0.52 -0.16 -2.47
CA ALA A 123 1.42 0.17 -1.35
C ALA A 123 0.95 -0.54 -0.06
N CYS A 124 0.65 -1.83 -0.22
CA CYS A 124 -0.08 -2.63 0.75
C CYS A 124 0.64 -2.82 2.09
N GLY A 125 1.97 -2.67 2.15
CA GLY A 125 2.76 -2.95 3.35
C GLY A 125 2.49 -4.36 3.87
N LEU A 126 2.02 -4.49 5.11
CA LEU A 126 1.57 -5.78 5.68
C LEU A 126 0.05 -5.91 5.78
N GLN A 127 -0.73 -5.02 5.15
CA GLN A 127 -2.19 -5.06 5.19
C GLN A 127 -2.79 -6.37 4.64
N PRO A 128 -2.21 -7.06 3.64
CA PRO A 128 -2.80 -8.29 3.12
C PRO A 128 -2.90 -9.42 4.17
N LEU A 129 -2.08 -9.35 5.22
CA LEU A 129 -2.17 -10.25 6.37
C LEU A 129 -3.46 -10.08 7.17
N ALA A 130 -4.18 -8.96 7.03
CA ALA A 130 -5.48 -8.72 7.64
C ALA A 130 -6.65 -9.39 6.89
N SER A 131 -6.38 -10.14 5.82
CA SER A 131 -7.45 -10.78 5.04
C SER A 131 -8.40 -11.68 5.85
N PRO A 132 -7.97 -12.48 6.86
CA PRO A 132 -8.88 -13.35 7.62
C PRO A 132 -9.91 -12.64 8.50
N TRP A 133 -9.89 -11.30 8.55
CA TRP A 133 -10.88 -10.50 9.27
C TRP A 133 -12.04 -10.04 8.40
N TRP A 134 -11.96 -10.19 7.07
CA TRP A 134 -12.98 -9.62 6.19
C TRP A 134 -13.12 -10.29 4.81
N LEU A 135 -12.26 -11.24 4.47
CA LEU A 135 -12.30 -11.98 3.22
C LEU A 135 -12.50 -13.46 3.46
N GLU A 136 -13.27 -14.05 2.56
CA GLU A 136 -13.44 -15.49 2.46
C GLU A 136 -12.35 -16.11 1.56
N PRO A 137 -12.05 -17.40 1.72
CA PRO A 137 -11.20 -18.14 0.79
C PRO A 137 -11.68 -18.02 -0.67
N GLY A 138 -10.73 -18.03 -1.61
CA GLY A 138 -11.00 -17.95 -3.06
C GLY A 138 -11.04 -16.54 -3.64
N VAL A 139 -11.10 -15.49 -2.81
CA VAL A 139 -10.98 -14.10 -3.28
C VAL A 139 -9.63 -13.89 -3.96
N GLN A 140 -9.65 -13.23 -5.13
CA GLN A 140 -8.42 -12.85 -5.84
C GLN A 140 -7.81 -11.61 -5.19
N TYR A 141 -6.54 -11.67 -4.79
CA TYR A 141 -5.88 -10.61 -4.05
C TYR A 141 -4.60 -10.16 -4.74
N HIS A 142 -4.61 -8.95 -5.28
CA HIS A 142 -3.44 -8.29 -5.85
C HIS A 142 -2.75 -7.45 -4.77
N ALA A 143 -1.65 -7.96 -4.21
CA ALA A 143 -0.87 -7.29 -3.17
C ALA A 143 0.35 -6.60 -3.77
N TRP A 144 0.30 -5.28 -3.93
CA TRP A 144 1.34 -4.51 -4.60
C TRP A 144 2.09 -3.60 -3.63
N ASP A 145 3.41 -3.66 -3.66
CA ASP A 145 4.31 -2.78 -2.92
C ASP A 145 5.63 -2.61 -3.69
N ILE A 146 6.55 -1.78 -3.20
CA ILE A 146 7.83 -1.51 -3.88
C ILE A 146 8.96 -2.46 -3.48
N ASP A 147 8.74 -3.43 -2.58
CA ASP A 147 9.78 -4.34 -2.10
C ASP A 147 9.51 -5.79 -2.52
N LEU A 148 10.47 -6.38 -3.25
CA LEU A 148 10.44 -7.72 -3.81
C LEU A 148 10.31 -8.80 -2.72
N ALA A 149 11.07 -8.68 -1.63
CA ALA A 149 11.04 -9.67 -0.55
C ALA A 149 9.74 -9.61 0.24
N LEU A 150 9.19 -8.41 0.43
CA LEU A 150 7.87 -8.19 1.02
C LEU A 150 6.78 -8.86 0.19
N VAL A 151 6.72 -8.60 -1.12
CA VAL A 151 5.63 -9.13 -1.95
C VAL A 151 5.74 -10.64 -2.16
N GLU A 152 6.96 -11.21 -2.22
CA GLU A 152 7.17 -12.66 -2.24
C GLU A 152 6.60 -13.31 -0.96
N PHE A 153 6.93 -12.74 0.19
CA PHE A 153 6.38 -13.17 1.48
C PHE A 153 4.85 -13.09 1.53
N LEU A 154 4.27 -11.96 1.12
CA LEU A 154 2.83 -11.77 1.07
C LEU A 154 2.17 -12.76 0.13
N GLY A 155 2.80 -13.03 -1.02
CA GLY A 155 2.34 -13.99 -2.00
C GLY A 155 2.13 -15.38 -1.39
N ALA A 156 3.13 -15.85 -0.63
CA ALA A 156 3.08 -17.13 0.06
C ALA A 156 2.06 -17.14 1.23
N CYS A 157 1.97 -16.05 2.01
CA CYS A 157 0.97 -15.94 3.07
C CYS A 157 -0.46 -15.97 2.53
N LEU A 158 -0.76 -15.21 1.48
CA LEU A 158 -2.09 -15.17 0.86
C LEU A 158 -2.51 -16.55 0.34
N ALA A 159 -1.59 -17.28 -0.30
CA ALA A 159 -1.83 -18.64 -0.74
C ALA A 159 -2.10 -19.59 0.45
N ALA A 160 -1.34 -19.49 1.54
CA ALA A 160 -1.56 -20.26 2.77
C ALA A 160 -2.89 -19.94 3.46
N LEU A 161 -3.44 -18.73 3.24
CA LEU A 161 -4.75 -18.31 3.72
C LEU A 161 -5.90 -18.68 2.76
N GLY A 162 -5.60 -19.40 1.67
CA GLY A 162 -6.62 -19.88 0.72
C GLY A 162 -7.09 -18.81 -0.29
N LEU A 163 -6.33 -17.73 -0.48
CA LEU A 163 -6.65 -16.67 -1.44
C LEU A 163 -5.97 -16.87 -2.79
N GLY A 164 -6.59 -16.35 -3.85
CA GLY A 164 -5.98 -16.26 -5.18
C GLY A 164 -4.89 -15.20 -5.17
N SER A 165 -3.63 -15.61 -4.97
CA SER A 165 -2.52 -14.71 -4.68
C SER A 165 -1.89 -14.13 -5.95
N HIS A 166 -1.87 -12.79 -6.06
CA HIS A 166 -1.25 -12.04 -7.16
C HIS A 166 -0.35 -10.92 -6.62
N ALA A 167 0.66 -11.28 -5.84
CA ALA A 167 1.59 -10.32 -5.26
C ALA A 167 2.66 -9.88 -6.27
N ALA A 168 2.93 -8.57 -6.37
CA ALA A 168 3.90 -8.03 -7.33
C ALA A 168 4.61 -6.78 -6.81
N ALA A 169 5.89 -6.65 -7.14
CA ALA A 169 6.66 -5.46 -6.84
C ALA A 169 6.38 -4.39 -7.90
N VAL A 170 5.77 -3.27 -7.52
CA VAL A 170 5.29 -2.25 -8.45
C VAL A 170 5.60 -0.85 -7.92
N ASP A 171 6.16 0.01 -8.78
CA ASP A 171 6.18 1.45 -8.53
C ASP A 171 4.87 2.09 -8.99
N LEU A 172 4.07 2.59 -8.06
CA LEU A 172 2.77 3.20 -8.37
C LEU A 172 2.87 4.46 -9.25
N LEU A 173 4.05 5.05 -9.38
CA LEU A 173 4.28 6.19 -10.27
C LEU A 173 4.59 5.80 -11.72
N ASP A 174 4.73 4.49 -11.99
CA ASP A 174 5.09 3.90 -13.28
C ASP A 174 4.46 2.49 -13.44
N VAL A 175 3.12 2.42 -13.34
CA VAL A 175 2.38 1.15 -13.49
C VAL A 175 2.15 0.87 -14.97
N PRO A 176 2.67 -0.24 -15.53
CA PRO A 176 2.51 -0.54 -16.95
C PRO A 176 1.11 -1.01 -17.32
N ALA A 177 0.51 -1.85 -16.47
CA ALA A 177 -0.82 -2.40 -16.68
C ALA A 177 -1.52 -2.63 -15.34
N TRP A 178 -2.80 -2.28 -15.25
CA TRP A 178 -3.60 -2.42 -14.05
C TRP A 178 -4.50 -3.67 -14.12
N PRO A 179 -4.56 -4.51 -13.07
CA PRO A 179 -5.59 -5.52 -12.96
C PRO A 179 -6.92 -4.86 -12.61
N THR A 180 -8.02 -5.41 -13.14
CA THR A 180 -9.37 -5.06 -12.69
C THR A 180 -9.65 -5.72 -11.33
N ALA A 181 -10.31 -5.01 -10.43
CA ALA A 181 -10.74 -5.54 -9.15
C ALA A 181 -12.11 -5.00 -8.75
N ASP A 182 -12.86 -5.71 -7.90
CA ASP A 182 -14.14 -5.22 -7.36
C ASP A 182 -13.93 -4.07 -6.37
N VAL A 183 -12.82 -4.12 -5.62
CA VAL A 183 -12.42 -3.12 -4.63
C VAL A 183 -10.92 -2.86 -4.74
N ALA A 184 -10.50 -1.60 -4.69
CA ALA A 184 -9.10 -1.25 -4.51
C ALA A 184 -8.85 -0.56 -3.18
N LEU A 185 -7.83 -0.99 -2.44
CA LEU A 185 -7.37 -0.40 -1.19
C LEU A 185 -6.19 0.54 -1.46
N VAL A 186 -6.32 1.79 -1.01
CA VAL A 186 -5.31 2.84 -1.12
C VAL A 186 -5.12 3.42 0.28
N LEU A 187 -4.51 2.62 1.17
CA LEU A 187 -4.51 2.90 2.61
C LEU A 187 -3.27 3.68 3.05
N LYS A 188 -3.46 4.91 3.53
CA LYS A 188 -2.39 5.85 3.96
C LYS A 188 -1.33 6.11 2.87
N THR A 189 -1.69 5.91 1.59
CA THR A 189 -0.77 5.97 0.44
C THR A 189 -0.66 7.36 -0.18
N LEU A 190 -1.81 8.05 -0.36
CA LEU A 190 -1.87 9.30 -1.12
C LEU A 190 -0.91 10.39 -0.61
N PRO A 191 -0.79 10.65 0.71
CA PRO A 191 0.13 11.66 1.20
C PRO A 191 1.61 11.38 0.84
N CYS A 192 2.01 10.11 0.82
CA CYS A 192 3.35 9.70 0.44
C CYS A 192 3.60 9.92 -1.06
N LEU A 193 2.60 9.66 -1.91
CA LEU A 193 2.71 9.89 -3.35
C LEU A 193 2.75 11.38 -3.70
N GLU A 194 1.94 12.21 -3.05
CA GLU A 194 1.94 13.67 -3.26
C GLU A 194 3.29 14.30 -2.90
N GLN A 195 4.00 13.77 -1.89
CA GLN A 195 5.36 14.21 -1.56
C GLN A 195 6.40 13.83 -2.62
N GLN A 196 6.17 12.74 -3.37
CA GLN A 196 7.06 12.30 -4.42
C GLN A 196 6.81 13.04 -5.73
N ARG A 197 5.54 13.26 -6.10
CA ARG A 197 5.12 13.94 -7.32
C ARG A 197 3.75 14.57 -7.09
N ALA A 198 3.67 15.90 -7.21
CA ALA A 198 2.41 16.63 -7.07
C ALA A 198 1.36 16.11 -8.06
N GLY A 199 0.14 15.88 -7.58
CA GLY A 199 -0.98 15.35 -8.35
C GLY A 199 -0.93 13.82 -8.59
N ALA A 200 0.11 13.13 -8.09
CA ALA A 200 0.22 11.68 -8.28
C ALA A 200 -0.88 10.89 -7.58
N GLY A 201 -1.41 11.39 -6.46
CA GLY A 201 -2.51 10.74 -5.75
C GLY A 201 -3.80 10.76 -6.57
N GLU A 202 -4.15 11.91 -7.16
CA GLU A 202 -5.31 12.01 -8.05
C GLU A 202 -5.13 11.17 -9.32
N ALA A 203 -3.92 11.19 -9.92
CA ALA A 203 -3.61 10.36 -11.08
C ALA A 203 -3.73 8.86 -10.79
N LEU A 204 -3.26 8.41 -9.62
CA LEU A 204 -3.39 7.02 -9.16
C LEU A 204 -4.86 6.61 -9.08
N LEU A 205 -5.68 7.38 -8.37
CA LEU A 205 -7.10 7.05 -8.16
C LEU A 205 -7.90 7.01 -9.48
N ALA A 206 -7.53 7.84 -10.45
CA ALA A 206 -8.12 7.84 -11.78
C ALA A 206 -7.71 6.60 -12.59
N ALA A 207 -6.47 6.12 -12.45
CA ALA A 207 -5.93 5.01 -13.22
C ALA A 207 -6.39 3.62 -12.74
N ILE A 208 -6.68 3.46 -11.44
CA ILE A 208 -7.13 2.19 -10.87
C ILE A 208 -8.46 1.76 -11.53
N PRO A 209 -8.59 0.53 -12.06
CA PRO A 209 -9.84 0.04 -12.65
C PRO A 209 -10.66 -0.80 -11.65
N ALA A 210 -11.14 -0.16 -10.57
CA ALA A 210 -12.04 -0.77 -9.59
C ALA A 210 -13.27 0.10 -9.28
N PRO A 211 -14.52 -0.39 -9.34
CA PRO A 211 -15.70 0.45 -9.15
C PRO A 211 -15.76 1.05 -7.73
N ARG A 212 -15.11 0.42 -6.75
CA ARG A 212 -15.01 0.92 -5.38
C ARG A 212 -13.56 1.13 -4.97
N LEU A 213 -13.30 2.26 -4.32
CA LEU A 213 -12.00 2.58 -3.72
C LEU A 213 -12.15 2.72 -2.22
N VAL A 214 -11.22 2.14 -1.46
CA VAL A 214 -11.09 2.34 -0.02
C VAL A 214 -9.84 3.17 0.19
N VAL A 215 -10.02 4.46 0.47
CA VAL A 215 -8.92 5.42 0.61
C VAL A 215 -8.81 5.80 2.09
N SER A 216 -7.61 5.75 2.65
CA SER A 216 -7.42 6.17 4.04
C SER A 216 -6.29 7.16 4.25
N PHE A 217 -6.40 7.93 5.33
CA PHE A 217 -5.44 8.93 5.74
C PHE A 217 -5.09 8.73 7.21
N PRO A 218 -3.80 8.88 7.59
CA PRO A 218 -3.44 8.93 8.99
C PRO A 218 -3.97 10.23 9.61
N THR A 219 -4.53 10.16 10.82
CA THR A 219 -4.98 11.36 11.57
C THR A 219 -3.87 11.94 12.45
N ARG A 220 -2.71 11.27 12.52
CA ARG A 220 -1.50 11.69 13.24
C ARG A 220 -0.26 11.34 12.42
N SER A 221 0.81 12.12 12.54
CA SER A 221 2.11 11.75 11.96
C SER A 221 2.72 10.53 12.68
N LEU A 222 3.62 9.82 12.00
CA LEU A 222 4.44 8.73 12.58
C LEU A 222 5.23 9.16 13.84
N GLY A 223 5.46 10.46 14.03
CA GLY A 223 6.12 11.06 15.20
C GLY A 223 5.17 11.67 16.23
N GLY A 224 3.85 11.44 16.13
CA GLY A 224 2.85 11.84 17.14
C GLY A 224 2.31 13.27 17.04
N ARG A 225 2.78 14.11 16.10
CA ARG A 225 2.20 15.44 15.86
C ARG A 225 0.89 15.34 15.07
N SER A 226 -0.15 16.06 15.51
CA SER A 226 -1.53 15.90 15.02
C SER A 226 -2.25 17.19 14.60
N LYS A 227 -1.74 18.40 14.89
CA LYS A 227 -2.50 19.65 14.66
C LYS A 227 -2.84 19.86 13.19
N GLY A 228 -4.13 19.79 12.85
CA GLY A 228 -4.70 20.12 11.54
C GLY A 228 -4.53 19.07 10.43
N MET A 229 -3.93 17.91 10.74
CA MET A 229 -3.60 16.90 9.72
C MET A 229 -4.85 16.26 9.14
N ARG A 230 -5.76 15.82 10.03
CA ARG A 230 -7.05 15.25 9.68
C ARG A 230 -7.85 16.21 8.80
N GLU A 231 -8.03 17.44 9.26
CA GLU A 231 -8.85 18.45 8.61
C GLU A 231 -8.29 18.87 7.25
N SER A 232 -6.96 18.83 7.10
CA SER A 232 -6.28 19.08 5.83
C SER A 232 -6.55 17.95 4.82
N TYR A 233 -6.35 16.70 5.24
CA TYR A 233 -6.60 15.54 4.36
C TYR A 233 -8.06 15.40 3.97
N ALA A 234 -8.98 15.51 4.94
CA ALA A 234 -10.41 15.45 4.69
C ALA A 234 -10.84 16.50 3.66
N ARG A 235 -10.49 17.78 3.89
CA ARG A 235 -10.83 18.88 2.99
C ARG A 235 -10.27 18.69 1.57
N GLY A 236 -9.01 18.28 1.47
CA GLY A 236 -8.38 18.05 0.17
C GLY A 236 -9.05 16.90 -0.60
N PHE A 237 -9.36 15.81 0.09
CA PHE A 237 -9.97 14.63 -0.52
C PHE A 237 -11.46 14.84 -0.85
N GLU A 238 -12.23 15.49 0.01
CA GLU A 238 -13.64 15.82 -0.26
C GLU A 238 -13.79 16.80 -1.43
N ALA A 239 -12.86 17.76 -1.55
CA ALA A 239 -12.80 18.61 -2.73
C ALA A 239 -12.51 17.81 -4.02
N LEU A 240 -11.62 16.81 -3.94
CA LEU A 240 -11.37 15.90 -5.06
C LEU A 240 -12.62 15.09 -5.42
N LEU A 241 -13.28 14.47 -4.43
CA LEU A 241 -14.52 13.71 -4.63
C LEU A 241 -15.59 14.56 -5.31
N SER A 242 -15.79 15.80 -4.84
CA SER A 242 -16.73 16.76 -5.41
C SER A 242 -16.39 17.11 -6.86
N ARG A 243 -15.11 17.40 -7.18
CA ARG A 243 -14.67 17.68 -8.56
C ARG A 243 -14.91 16.50 -9.50
N ARG A 244 -14.77 15.27 -8.99
CA ARG A 244 -14.93 14.04 -9.77
C ARG A 244 -16.37 13.53 -9.83
N GLY A 245 -17.28 14.13 -9.06
CA GLY A 245 -18.65 13.64 -8.92
C GLY A 245 -18.72 12.25 -8.28
N TRP A 246 -17.77 11.91 -7.42
CA TRP A 246 -17.71 10.62 -6.74
C TRP A 246 -18.43 10.69 -5.39
N ALA A 247 -19.26 9.68 -5.11
CA ALA A 247 -19.89 9.54 -3.82
C ALA A 247 -18.97 8.77 -2.86
N ALA A 248 -18.99 9.11 -1.59
CA ALA A 248 -18.24 8.37 -0.58
C ALA A 248 -18.96 8.35 0.77
N ARG A 249 -18.75 7.25 1.50
CA ARG A 249 -19.05 7.13 2.93
C ARG A 249 -17.74 7.16 3.69
N SER A 250 -17.71 7.85 4.83
CA SER A 250 -16.50 7.96 5.64
C SER A 250 -16.72 7.46 7.05
N PHE A 251 -15.68 6.87 7.63
CA PHE A 251 -15.66 6.48 9.04
C PHE A 251 -14.26 6.65 9.60
N GLU A 252 -14.17 6.62 10.93
CA GLU A 252 -12.91 6.63 11.66
C GLU A 252 -12.72 5.31 12.38
N ALA A 253 -11.50 4.80 12.32
CA ALA A 253 -11.06 3.62 13.08
C ALA A 253 -9.72 3.95 13.75
N GLY A 254 -9.79 4.45 14.98
CA GLY A 254 -8.61 4.88 15.72
C GLY A 254 -7.89 6.07 15.07
N PRO A 255 -6.58 5.97 14.77
CA PRO A 255 -5.81 7.06 14.16
C PRO A 255 -5.96 7.14 12.63
N GLU A 256 -7.07 6.64 12.07
CA GLU A 256 -7.24 6.50 10.62
C GLU A 256 -8.64 6.98 10.18
N LEU A 257 -8.64 7.92 9.22
CA LEU A 257 -9.83 8.39 8.52
C LEU A 257 -9.94 7.60 7.21
N VAL A 258 -11.08 6.94 7.00
CA VAL A 258 -11.31 6.04 5.86
C VAL A 258 -12.50 6.55 5.04
N TYR A 259 -12.37 6.51 3.73
CA TYR A 259 -13.43 6.76 2.76
C TYR A 259 -13.64 5.52 1.91
N VAL A 260 -14.88 5.04 1.85
CA VAL A 260 -15.36 4.05 0.88
C VAL A 260 -16.05 4.82 -0.24
N VAL A 261 -15.36 4.89 -1.38
CA VAL A 261 -15.75 5.67 -2.55
C VAL A 261 -16.44 4.76 -3.56
N ASP A 262 -17.62 5.16 -3.99
CA ASP A 262 -18.36 4.53 -5.09
C ASP A 262 -18.13 5.37 -6.35
N ARG A 263 -17.43 4.78 -7.34
CA ARG A 263 -17.18 5.45 -8.62
C ARG A 263 -18.35 5.18 -9.56
N PRO A 264 -18.82 6.20 -10.31
CA PRO A 264 -19.80 5.98 -11.35
C PRO A 264 -19.24 4.96 -12.34
N LEU A 265 -20.04 3.95 -12.69
CA LEU A 265 -19.72 3.06 -13.79
C LEU A 265 -19.47 3.93 -15.02
N ALA A 266 -18.34 3.71 -15.70
CA ALA A 266 -18.07 4.43 -16.94
C ALA A 266 -19.24 4.17 -17.90
N SER A 267 -20.00 5.21 -18.22
CA SER A 267 -21.08 5.15 -19.20
C SER A 267 -20.45 4.93 -20.57
N GLY A 268 -20.48 3.68 -21.06
CA GLY A 268 -20.22 3.35 -22.45
C GLY A 268 -19.06 2.37 -22.68
N VAL A 269 -19.39 1.09 -22.74
CA VAL A 269 -18.89 0.24 -23.83
C VAL A 269 -20.14 -0.07 -24.67
N PRO A 270 -20.22 0.28 -25.96
CA PRO A 270 -21.30 -0.20 -26.80
C PRO A 270 -21.24 -1.73 -26.78
N SER A 271 -22.37 -2.36 -26.44
CA SER A 271 -22.58 -3.77 -26.74
C SER A 271 -22.42 -3.92 -28.25
N GLU A 272 -21.29 -4.44 -28.73
CA GLU A 272 -21.21 -4.93 -30.09
C GLU A 272 -22.17 -6.12 -30.19
N ALA A 273 -23.19 -5.91 -31.04
CA ALA A 273 -24.11 -6.93 -31.52
C ALA A 273 -23.49 -7.62 -32.75
#